data_AF-A0A529LZU1-F1
#
_entry.id   AF-A0A529LZU1-F1
#
_cell.length_a   1.000
_cell.length_b   1.000
_cell.length_c   1.000
_cell.angle_alpha   90.00
_cell.angle_beta   90.00
_cell.angle_gamma   90.00
#
_symmetry.space_group_name_H-M   'P 1'
#
loop_
_entity.id
_entity.type
_entity.pdbx_description
1 polymer ?
#
loop_
_entity_poly.entity_id
_entity_poly.type
_entity_poly.pdbx_seq_one_letter_code
_entity_poly.pdbx_strand_id
1 'polypeptide(L)'
;LALTQILAAELGPHGVRVNAVAPGYTLSDGLKTKIARGERNPEAIQATTALRRFVEPRDVAEAALFLCSERAASITGVTLPVDAGWLVQAPYAQYLQGNPIRQTPAI
;
A
#
# COMPACT_ATOMS: atom_id res chain seq x y z
N LEU A 1 -12.09 -6.41 4.02
CA LEU A 1 -12.12 -6.52 2.54
C LEU A 1 -13.31 -7.32 2.01
N ALA A 2 -14.00 -8.10 2.86
CA ALA A 2 -15.16 -8.89 2.46
C ALA A 2 -16.27 -8.07 1.78
N LEU A 3 -16.57 -6.86 2.26
CA LEU A 3 -17.65 -6.03 1.69
C LEU A 3 -17.40 -5.65 0.23
N THR A 4 -16.19 -5.23 -0.14
CA THR A 4 -15.83 -4.86 -1.53
C THR A 4 -16.04 -6.03 -2.48
N GLN A 5 -15.64 -7.25 -2.09
CA GLN A 5 -15.78 -8.45 -2.92
C GLN A 5 -17.23 -8.90 -3.03
N ILE A 6 -17.99 -8.84 -1.93
CA ILE A 6 -19.43 -9.16 -1.92
C ILE A 6 -20.17 -8.23 -2.88
N LEU A 7 -19.97 -6.91 -2.75
CA LEU A 7 -20.62 -5.93 -3.62
C LEU A 7 -20.15 -6.02 -5.07
N ALA A 8 -18.88 -6.36 -5.32
CA ALA A 8 -18.40 -6.62 -6.68
C ALA A 8 -19.12 -7.81 -7.34
N ALA A 9 -19.37 -8.89 -6.58
CA ALA A 9 -20.11 -10.05 -7.06
C ALA A 9 -21.60 -9.74 -7.27
N GLU A 10 -22.21 -8.99 -6.35
CA GLU A 10 -23.63 -8.64 -6.39
C GLU A 10 -23.96 -7.64 -7.52
N LEU A 11 -23.12 -6.63 -7.70
CA LEU A 11 -23.37 -5.54 -8.66
C LEU A 11 -22.73 -5.77 -10.04
N GLY A 12 -21.83 -6.75 -10.16
CA GLY A 12 -21.17 -7.12 -11.41
C GLY A 12 -22.12 -7.44 -12.57
N PRO A 13 -23.18 -8.26 -12.38
CA PRO A 13 -24.20 -8.51 -13.41
C PRO A 13 -24.93 -7.26 -13.91
N HIS A 14 -24.91 -6.17 -13.14
CA HIS A 14 -25.47 -4.87 -13.50
C HIS A 14 -24.44 -3.93 -14.17
N GLY A 15 -23.23 -4.42 -14.47
CA GLY A 15 -22.16 -3.63 -15.09
C GLY A 15 -21.45 -2.68 -14.14
N VAL A 16 -21.64 -2.81 -12.82
CA VAL A 16 -21.00 -1.96 -11.81
C VAL A 16 -19.76 -2.64 -11.25
N ARG A 17 -18.63 -1.94 -11.25
CA ARG A 17 -17.37 -2.39 -10.65
C ARG A 17 -17.23 -1.82 -9.24
N VAL A 18 -16.72 -2.62 -8.31
CA VAL A 18 -16.49 -2.20 -6.93
C VAL A 18 -15.06 -2.52 -6.54
N ASN A 19 -14.27 -1.51 -6.17
CA ASN A 19 -12.88 -1.68 -5.77
C ASN A 19 -12.58 -0.81 -4.54
N ALA A 20 -11.52 -1.13 -3.82
CA ALA A 20 -11.00 -0.33 -2.72
C ALA A 20 -9.58 0.15 -3.02
N VAL A 21 -9.25 1.35 -2.55
CA VAL A 21 -7.87 1.85 -2.50
C VAL A 21 -7.43 1.83 -1.03
N ALA A 22 -6.24 1.31 -0.77
CA ALA A 22 -5.66 1.21 0.57
C ALA A 22 -4.38 2.06 0.66
N PRO A 23 -4.49 3.33 1.09
CA PRO A 23 -3.34 4.21 1.23
C PRO A 23 -2.45 3.81 2.41
N GLY A 24 -1.13 3.94 2.22
CA GLY A 24 -0.15 3.90 3.31
C GLY A 24 0.00 5.26 4.00
N TYR A 25 1.20 5.55 4.52
CA TYR A 25 1.53 6.86 5.11
C TYR A 25 1.46 7.97 4.06
N THR A 26 0.26 8.54 3.93
CA THR A 26 -0.04 9.62 3.00
C THR A 26 0.23 10.96 3.66
N LEU A 27 0.94 11.86 2.97
CA LEU A 27 1.32 13.18 3.46
C LEU A 27 0.13 14.16 3.45
N SER A 28 -0.94 13.78 4.13
CA SER A 28 -2.11 14.61 4.39
C SER A 28 -1.80 15.72 5.39
N ASP A 29 -2.65 16.74 5.47
CA ASP A 29 -2.47 17.86 6.41
C ASP A 29 -2.46 17.38 7.87
N GLY A 30 -3.21 16.32 8.18
CA GLY A 30 -3.19 15.67 9.48
C GLY A 30 -1.82 15.04 9.80
N LEU A 31 -1.21 14.33 8.85
CA LEU A 31 0.13 13.75 9.05
C LEU A 31 1.21 14.83 9.14
N LYS A 32 1.16 15.85 8.27
CA LYS A 32 2.07 17.01 8.31
C LYS A 32 2.02 17.70 9.67
N THR A 33 0.82 17.91 10.23
CA THR A 33 0.65 18.51 11.55
C THR A 33 1.31 17.68 12.65
N LYS A 34 1.15 16.35 12.62
CA LYS A 34 1.78 15.46 13.60
C LYS A 34 3.30 15.45 13.49
N ILE A 35 3.85 15.53 12.26
CA ILE A 35 5.29 15.66 12.03
C ILE A 35 5.80 16.99 12.60
N ALA A 36 5.11 18.10 12.31
CA ALA A 36 5.49 19.44 12.79
C ALA A 36 5.47 19.56 14.32
N ARG A 37 4.61 18.78 15.00
CA ARG A 37 4.55 18.70 16.47
C ARG A 37 5.56 17.72 17.09
N GLY A 38 6.35 17.03 16.27
CA GLY A 38 7.28 16.00 16.74
C GLY A 38 6.62 14.69 17.19
N GLU A 39 5.31 14.53 17.00
CA GLU A 39 4.57 13.30 17.36
C GLU A 39 4.87 12.14 16.40
N ARG A 40 5.45 12.44 15.23
CA ARG A 40 5.83 11.48 14.20
C ARG A 40 7.20 11.84 13.63
N ASN A 41 8.14 10.92 13.72
CA ASN A 41 9.45 11.06 13.07
C ASN A 41 9.32 10.70 11.57
N PRO A 42 9.57 11.64 10.65
CA PRO A 42 9.39 11.40 9.22
C PRO A 42 10.41 10.40 8.65
N GLU A 43 11.67 10.46 9.09
CA GLU A 43 12.73 9.55 8.63
C GLU A 43 12.43 8.12 9.06
N ALA A 44 11.97 7.93 10.29
CA ALA A 44 11.58 6.62 10.80
C ALA A 44 10.41 6.03 10.00
N ILE A 45 9.42 6.86 9.61
CA ILE A 45 8.29 6.40 8.80
C ILE A 45 8.76 6.01 7.40
N GLN A 46 9.54 6.87 6.73
CA GLN A 46 10.07 6.57 5.40
C GLN A 46 10.95 5.30 5.42
N ALA A 47 11.64 5.04 6.53
CA ALA A 47 12.40 3.82 6.70
C ALA A 47 11.55 2.53 6.75
N THR A 48 10.23 2.64 6.93
CA THR A 48 9.30 1.50 6.91
C THR A 48 8.62 1.26 5.55
N THR A 49 8.89 2.08 4.54
CA THR A 49 8.31 1.89 3.20
C THR A 49 9.38 1.40 2.23
N ALA A 50 9.03 0.46 1.33
CA ALA A 50 9.99 -0.09 0.37
C ALA A 50 10.60 1.00 -0.54
N LEU A 51 9.79 2.01 -0.92
CA LEU A 51 10.23 3.13 -1.77
C LEU A 51 10.84 4.31 -0.99
N ARG A 52 10.98 4.21 0.34
CA ARG A 52 11.61 5.23 1.20
C ARG A 52 11.03 6.63 1.06
N ARG A 53 9.73 6.70 0.82
CA ARG A 53 8.99 7.96 0.66
C ARG A 53 7.60 7.89 1.28
N PHE A 54 7.02 9.05 1.50
CA PHE A 54 5.59 9.17 1.76
C PHE A 54 4.80 8.96 0.47
N VAL A 55 3.56 8.53 0.65
CA VAL A 55 2.55 8.59 -0.39
C VAL A 55 2.07 10.03 -0.50
N GLU A 56 2.02 10.58 -1.69
CA GLU A 56 1.40 11.89 -1.90
C GLU A 56 -0.11 11.72 -2.07
N PRO A 57 -0.95 12.68 -1.64
CA PRO A 57 -2.40 12.63 -1.92
C PRO A 57 -2.73 12.41 -3.40
N ARG A 58 -1.86 12.94 -4.29
CA ARG A 58 -1.97 12.73 -5.73
C ARG A 58 -1.79 11.26 -6.13
N ASP A 59 -0.88 10.51 -5.50
CA ASP A 59 -0.69 9.08 -5.81
C ASP A 59 -2.00 8.29 -5.59
N VAL A 60 -2.71 8.59 -4.50
CA VAL A 60 -4.00 7.97 -4.17
C VAL A 60 -5.08 8.39 -5.18
N ALA A 61 -5.10 9.68 -5.55
CA ALA A 61 -6.06 10.20 -6.51
C ALA A 61 -5.88 9.59 -7.91
N GLU A 62 -4.65 9.45 -8.39
CA GLU A 62 -4.35 8.85 -9.69
C GLU A 62 -4.73 7.36 -9.71
N ALA A 63 -4.52 6.64 -8.61
CA ALA A 63 -4.96 5.24 -8.47
C ALA A 63 -6.50 5.11 -8.51
N ALA A 64 -7.20 6.00 -7.80
CA ALA A 64 -8.67 6.06 -7.85
C ALA A 64 -9.17 6.40 -9.26
N LEU A 65 -8.55 7.38 -9.92
CA LEU A 65 -8.87 7.76 -11.30
C LEU A 65 -8.66 6.59 -12.27
N PHE A 66 -7.56 5.86 -12.15
CA PHE A 66 -7.32 4.65 -12.92
C PHE A 66 -8.45 3.62 -12.72
N LEU A 67 -8.82 3.33 -11.47
CA LEU A 67 -9.89 2.39 -11.16
C LEU A 67 -11.26 2.86 -11.68
N CYS A 68 -11.51 4.16 -11.76
CA CYS A 68 -12.73 4.72 -12.35
C CYS A 68 -12.72 4.72 -13.89
N SER A 69 -11.55 4.63 -14.53
CA SER A 69 -11.40 4.68 -15.98
C SER A 69 -11.73 3.36 -16.70
N GLU A 70 -11.92 3.42 -18.02
CA GLU A 70 -12.07 2.25 -18.89
C GLU A 70 -10.84 1.34 -18.90
N ARG A 71 -9.66 1.87 -18.55
CA ARG A 71 -8.42 1.08 -18.48
C ARG A 71 -8.47 0.01 -17.39
N ALA A 72 -9.41 0.12 -16.45
CA ALA A 72 -9.68 -0.85 -15.40
C ALA A 72 -10.97 -1.66 -15.63
N ALA A 73 -11.45 -1.76 -16.88
CA ALA A 73 -12.73 -2.40 -17.21
C ALA A 73 -12.87 -3.84 -16.68
N SER A 74 -11.78 -4.60 -16.61
CA SER A 74 -11.78 -5.99 -16.10
C SER A 74 -11.32 -6.11 -14.64
N ILE A 75 -11.23 -5.00 -13.90
CA ILE A 75 -10.79 -4.96 -12.50
C ILE A 75 -11.97 -4.63 -11.60
N THR A 76 -12.39 -5.62 -10.80
CA THR A 76 -13.44 -5.50 -9.77
C THR A 76 -13.09 -6.39 -8.57
N GLY A 77 -13.56 -6.03 -7.38
CA GLY A 77 -13.35 -6.76 -6.12
C GLY A 77 -11.96 -6.63 -5.51
N VAL A 78 -11.06 -5.83 -6.09
CA VAL A 78 -9.68 -5.70 -5.58
C VAL A 78 -9.58 -4.65 -4.49
N THR A 79 -8.58 -4.83 -3.63
CA THR A 79 -8.04 -3.77 -2.79
C THR A 79 -6.66 -3.44 -3.34
N LEU A 80 -6.48 -2.23 -3.85
CA LEU A 80 -5.24 -1.75 -4.42
C LEU A 80 -4.43 -0.98 -3.37
N PRO A 81 -3.30 -1.53 -2.88
CA PRO A 81 -2.40 -0.79 -2.01
C PRO A 81 -1.75 0.38 -2.77
N VAL A 82 -1.77 1.56 -2.16
CA VAL A 82 -1.04 2.75 -2.60
C VAL A 82 -0.24 3.23 -1.39
N ASP A 83 0.81 2.50 -1.05
CA ASP A 83 1.42 2.53 0.27
C ASP A 83 2.95 2.69 0.26
N ALA A 84 3.53 2.99 -0.91
CA ALA A 84 4.98 3.03 -1.11
C ALA A 84 5.70 1.73 -0.71
N GLY A 85 4.99 0.59 -0.71
CA GLY A 85 5.51 -0.72 -0.35
C GLY A 85 5.63 -0.94 1.16
N TRP A 86 4.81 -0.27 1.96
CA TRP A 86 4.75 -0.49 3.41
C TRP A 86 4.38 -1.95 3.76
N LEU A 87 3.44 -2.56 3.04
CA LEU A 87 3.03 -3.95 3.25
C LEU A 87 4.11 -4.98 2.87
N VAL A 88 5.14 -4.57 2.12
CA VAL A 88 6.18 -5.47 1.56
C VAL A 88 7.59 -4.99 1.90
N GLN A 89 7.75 -4.32 3.04
CA GLN A 89 8.99 -3.66 3.44
C GLN A 89 10.17 -4.61 3.76
N ALA A 90 9.93 -5.93 3.89
CA ALA A 90 10.96 -6.90 4.24
C ALA A 90 11.75 -7.36 2.99
N PRO A 91 13.06 -7.03 2.87
CA PRO A 91 13.87 -7.49 1.75
C PRO A 91 14.25 -8.97 1.90
N TYR A 92 14.55 -9.63 0.78
CA TYR A 92 15.05 -11.01 0.78
C TYR A 92 16.29 -11.21 1.69
N ALA A 93 17.16 -10.20 1.79
CA ALA A 93 18.33 -10.23 2.68
C ALA A 93 17.95 -10.45 4.16
N GLN A 94 16.80 -9.96 4.61
CA GLN A 94 16.31 -10.18 5.97
C GLN A 94 15.91 -11.64 6.19
N TYR A 95 15.34 -12.30 5.18
CA TYR A 95 15.08 -13.74 5.21
C TYR A 95 16.38 -14.56 5.27
N LEU A 96 17.44 -14.12 4.58
CA LEU A 96 18.74 -14.78 4.62
C LEU A 96 19.41 -14.69 6.00
N GLN A 97 19.25 -13.57 6.72
CA GLN A 97 19.78 -13.42 8.09
C GLN A 97 19.08 -14.34 9.09
N GLY A 98 17.81 -14.67 8.85
CA GLY A 98 17.04 -15.63 9.64
C GLY A 98 17.20 -17.09 9.21
N ASN A 99 17.98 -17.38 8.16
CA ASN A 99 18.13 -18.73 7.65
C ASN A 99 19.19 -19.51 8.48
N PRO A 100 18.78 -20.54 9.25
CA PRO A 100 19.71 -21.29 10.13
C PRO A 100 20.77 -22.07 9.35
N ILE A 101 20.62 -22.29 8.05
CA ILE A 101 21.54 -23.08 7.20
C ILE A 101 22.87 -22.33 6.93
N ARG A 102 22.93 -21.00 7.12
CA ARG A 102 24.17 -20.21 6.90
C ARG A 102 24.99 -19.92 8.16
N GLN A 103 24.58 -20.41 9.35
CA GLN A 103 25.36 -20.21 10.57
C GLN A 103 26.58 -21.14 10.70
N THR A 104 26.86 -22.00 9.74
CA THR A 104 28.10 -22.77 9.75
C THR A 104 29.27 -21.86 9.37
N PRO A 105 30.26 -21.65 10.25
CA PRO A 105 31.42 -20.86 9.90
C PRO A 105 32.15 -21.56 8.74
N ALA A 106 32.54 -20.78 7.73
CA ALA A 106 33.46 -21.26 6.72
C ALA A 106 34.75 -21.72 7.42
N ILE A 107 35.13 -22.97 7.17
CA ILE A 107 36.34 -23.63 7.67
C ILE A 107 37.56 -22.94 7.06
#